data_AF-A0ABD0B985-F1
#
_entry.id   AF-A0ABD0B985-F1
#
_cell.length_a   1.000
_cell.length_b   1.000
_cell.length_c   1.000
_cell.angle_alpha   90.00
_cell.angle_beta   90.00
_cell.angle_gamma   90.00
#
_symmetry.space_group_name_H-M   'P 1'
#
loop_
_entity.id
_entity.type
_entity.pdbx_description
1 polymer ?
#
loop_
_entity_poly.entity_id
_entity_poly.type
_entity_poly.pdbx_seq_one_letter_code
_entity_poly.pdbx_strand_id
1 'polypeptide(L)'
;MTLQQELAVLLTRYGITQARAAEFICRGSDRPCSVRAVRAWLADPSKPSARPCPEWALIALRRALGYPNPLSPAPRDLDPLHTPDTE
;
A
#
# COMPACT_ATOMS: atom_id res chain seq x y z
N MET A 1 7.42 15.01 -1.11
CA MET A 1 6.48 13.89 -0.90
C MET A 1 7.21 12.81 -0.13
N THR A 2 6.59 12.24 0.90
CA THR A 2 7.17 11.11 1.64
C THR A 2 6.80 9.79 0.97
N LEU A 3 7.60 8.74 1.18
CA LEU A 3 7.31 7.39 0.68
C LEU A 3 5.95 6.86 1.21
N GLN A 4 5.56 7.25 2.42
CA GLN A 4 4.24 6.94 2.97
C GLN A 4 3.11 7.58 2.15
N GLN A 5 3.25 8.86 1.80
CA GLN A 5 2.27 9.58 0.98
C GLN A 5 2.13 8.95 -0.40
N GLU A 6 3.25 8.58 -1.05
CA GLU A 6 3.20 7.90 -2.34
C GLU A 6 2.49 6.54 -2.25
N LEU A 7 2.77 5.76 -1.20
CA LEU A 7 2.10 4.49 -0.98
C LEU A 7 0.59 4.69 -0.82
N ALA A 8 0.16 5.66 0.00
CA ALA A 8 -1.23 6.02 0.20
C ALA A 8 -1.92 6.43 -1.12
N VAL A 9 -1.25 7.25 -1.92
CA VAL A 9 -1.77 7.67 -3.24
C VAL A 9 -1.94 6.48 -4.16
N LEU A 10 -0.99 5.54 -4.21
CA LEU A 10 -1.12 4.34 -5.03
C LEU A 10 -2.30 3.48 -4.55
N LEU A 11 -2.40 3.21 -3.25
CA LEU A 11 -3.52 2.46 -2.67
C LEU A 11 -4.88 3.05 -3.08
N THR A 12 -5.08 4.34 -2.86
CA THR A 12 -6.31 5.05 -3.23
C THR A 12 -6.52 5.05 -4.74
N ARG A 13 -5.46 5.26 -5.53
CA ARG A 13 -5.53 5.35 -6.98
C ARG A 13 -5.94 4.04 -7.64
N TYR A 14 -5.49 2.90 -7.13
CA TYR A 14 -5.88 1.58 -7.64
C TYR A 14 -7.02 0.94 -6.86
N GLY A 15 -7.54 1.60 -5.82
CA GLY A 15 -8.52 1.05 -4.89
C GLY A 15 -8.00 -0.18 -4.12
N ILE A 16 -6.68 -0.34 -3.98
CA ILE A 16 -6.12 -1.55 -3.37
C ILE A 16 -6.19 -1.44 -1.85
N THR A 17 -6.66 -2.50 -1.20
CA THR A 17 -6.67 -2.58 0.26
C THR A 17 -5.26 -2.79 0.82
N GLN A 18 -5.05 -2.38 2.08
CA GLN A 18 -3.75 -2.54 2.75
C GLN A 18 -3.28 -4.00 2.79
N ALA A 19 -4.22 -4.95 2.90
CA ALA A 19 -3.94 -6.38 2.87
C ALA A 19 -3.37 -6.81 1.51
N ARG A 20 -4.03 -6.37 0.43
CA ARG A 20 -3.64 -6.71 -0.93
C ARG A 20 -2.33 -6.04 -1.34
N ALA A 21 -2.08 -4.81 -0.88
CA ALA A 21 -0.79 -4.16 -1.03
C ALA A 21 0.34 -4.92 -0.30
N ALA A 22 0.11 -5.39 0.93
CA ALA A 22 1.09 -6.21 1.64
C ALA A 22 1.41 -7.50 0.86
N GLU A 23 0.40 -8.13 0.28
CA GLU A 23 0.56 -9.34 -0.53
C GLU A 23 1.39 -9.08 -1.81
N PHE A 24 1.11 -7.98 -2.51
CA PHE A 24 1.90 -7.56 -3.66
C PHE A 24 3.36 -7.24 -3.30
N ILE A 25 3.56 -6.55 -2.18
CA ILE A 25 4.91 -6.22 -1.69
C ILE A 25 5.66 -7.49 -1.29
N CYS A 26 5.00 -8.43 -0.60
CA CYS A 26 5.55 -9.76 -0.29
C CYS A 26 6.05 -10.45 -1.55
N ARG A 27 5.16 -10.56 -2.56
CA ARG A 27 5.48 -11.24 -3.82
C ARG A 27 6.58 -10.53 -4.61
N GLY A 28 6.67 -9.20 -4.52
CA GLY A 28 7.62 -8.39 -5.29
C GLY A 28 8.95 -8.06 -4.59
N SER A 29 9.11 -8.35 -3.29
CA SER A 29 10.27 -7.92 -2.49
C SER A 29 11.14 -9.05 -1.94
N ASP A 30 10.81 -10.33 -2.19
CA ASP A 30 11.43 -11.51 -1.57
C ASP A 30 11.49 -11.44 -0.02
N ARG A 31 10.76 -10.50 0.59
CA ARG A 31 10.74 -10.25 2.03
C ARG A 31 9.33 -10.41 2.58
N PRO A 32 9.20 -10.94 3.82
CA PRO A 32 7.92 -11.02 4.48
C PRO A 32 7.42 -9.61 4.83
N CYS A 33 6.32 -9.20 4.20
CA CYS A 33 5.60 -7.97 4.46
C CYS A 33 4.20 -8.30 5.02
N SER A 34 3.95 -7.88 6.26
CA SER A 34 2.64 -8.07 6.88
C SER A 34 1.74 -6.84 6.68
N VAL A 35 0.42 -7.05 6.70
CA VAL A 35 -0.57 -5.96 6.67
C VAL A 35 -0.33 -4.95 7.82
N ARG A 36 0.16 -5.42 8.97
CA ARG A 36 0.55 -4.57 10.10
C ARG A 36 1.72 -3.65 9.77
N ALA A 37 2.69 -4.10 8.97
CA ALA A 37 3.78 -3.25 8.52
C ALA A 37 3.26 -2.13 7.60
N VAL A 38 2.38 -2.47 6.65
CA VAL A 38 1.72 -1.48 5.77
C VAL A 38 0.90 -0.47 6.59
N ARG A 39 0.16 -0.93 7.60
CA ARG A 39 -0.56 -0.03 8.53
C ARG A 39 0.38 0.89 9.29
N ALA A 40 1.52 0.39 9.77
CA ALA A 40 2.51 1.21 10.46
C ALA A 40 3.18 2.23 9.52
N TRP A 41 3.29 1.92 8.23
CA TRP A 41 3.77 2.85 7.20
C TRP A 41 2.72 3.89 6.79
N LEU A 42 1.44 3.59 6.87
CA LEU A 42 0.39 4.58 6.61
C LEU A 42 -0.03 5.33 7.87
N ALA A 43 0.47 4.91 9.04
CA ALA A 43 0.19 5.55 10.30
C ALA A 43 0.80 6.95 10.35
N ASP A 44 0.08 7.85 11.02
CA ASP A 44 0.48 9.22 11.24
C ASP A 44 1.91 9.30 11.83
N PRO A 45 2.85 10.01 11.18
CA PRO A 45 4.24 10.09 11.64
C PRO A 45 4.38 10.67 13.05
N SER A 46 3.37 11.36 13.58
CA SER A 46 3.35 11.82 14.96
C SER A 46 3.11 10.70 15.98
N LYS A 47 2.74 9.49 15.55
CA LYS A 47 2.53 8.33 16.45
C LYS A 47 3.84 7.57 16.67
N PRO A 48 4.13 7.10 17.90
CA PRO A 48 5.35 6.34 18.20
C PRO A 48 5.41 4.97 17.49
N SER A 49 4.26 4.46 17.05
CA SER A 49 4.17 3.22 16.27
C SER A 49 4.36 3.44 14.76
N ALA A 50 4.49 4.68 14.30
CA ALA A 50 4.69 4.98 12.89
C ALA A 50 6.09 4.54 12.47
N ARG A 51 6.15 3.74 11.42
CA ARG A 51 7.41 3.31 10.82
C ARG A 51 7.58 4.01 9.48
N PRO A 52 8.79 4.48 9.15
CA PRO A 52 9.04 5.01 7.81
C PRO A 52 8.77 3.92 6.78
N CYS A 53 8.02 4.25 5.74
CA CYS A 53 7.83 3.35 4.60
C CYS A 53 9.19 3.17 3.92
N PRO A 54 9.72 1.95 3.82
CA PRO A 54 10.96 1.74 3.13
C PRO A 54 10.77 1.86 1.62
N GLU A 55 11.80 2.34 0.92
CA GLU A 55 11.74 2.56 -0.53
C GLU A 55 11.47 1.27 -1.31
N TRP A 56 12.09 0.16 -0.89
CA TRP A 56 11.90 -1.15 -1.52
C TRP A 56 10.43 -1.61 -1.52
N ALA A 57 9.62 -1.20 -0.53
CA ALA A 57 8.21 -1.58 -0.46
C ALA A 57 7.40 -0.89 -1.58
N LEU A 58 7.70 0.38 -1.84
CA LEU A 58 7.12 1.12 -2.96
C LEU A 58 7.53 0.53 -4.30
N ILE A 59 8.81 0.18 -4.45
CA ILE A 59 9.35 -0.44 -5.67
C ILE A 59 8.66 -1.79 -5.93
N ALA A 60 8.56 -2.64 -4.90
CA ALA A 60 7.92 -3.94 -5.00
C ALA A 60 6.44 -3.81 -5.37
N LEU A 61 5.70 -2.88 -4.75
CA LEU A 61 4.31 -2.61 -5.10
C LEU A 61 4.18 -2.14 -6.55
N ARG A 62 5.00 -1.18 -7.00
CA ARG A 62 4.99 -0.69 -8.39
C ARG A 62 5.27 -1.79 -9.40
N ARG A 63 6.24 -2.66 -9.11
CA ARG A 63 6.56 -3.84 -9.93
C ARG A 63 5.39 -4.81 -9.99
N ALA A 64 4.78 -5.12 -8.85
CA ALA A 64 3.63 -6.02 -8.76
C ALA A 64 2.40 -5.48 -9.51
N LEU A 65 2.24 -4.15 -9.56
CA LEU A 65 1.20 -3.47 -10.33
C LEU A 65 1.51 -3.34 -11.83
N GLY A 66 2.65 -3.86 -12.29
CA GLY A 66 3.03 -3.83 -13.70
C GLY A 66 3.27 -2.41 -14.23
N TYR A 67 3.67 -1.47 -13.36
CA TYR A 67 3.71 -0.05 -13.71
C TYR A 67 5.08 0.40 -14.24
N PRO A 68 5.13 0.88 -15.49
CA PRO A 68 6.04 1.95 -15.89
C PRO A 68 5.34 3.29 -16.24
N ASN A 69 4.01 3.44 -16.15
CA ASN A 69 3.34 4.64 -16.71
C ASN A 69 2.17 5.22 -15.89
N PRO A 70 2.24 6.48 -15.39
CA PRO A 70 1.28 7.15 -14.51
C PRO A 70 -0.12 7.49 -15.06
N LEU A 71 -0.70 6.77 -16.03
CA LEU A 71 -1.95 7.22 -16.68
C LEU A 71 -3.07 6.20 -16.85
N SER A 72 -2.99 4.99 -16.30
CA SER A 72 -4.18 4.11 -16.33
C SER A 72 -5.23 4.58 -15.30
N PRO A 73 -6.45 4.97 -15.71
CA PRO A 73 -7.53 5.30 -14.78
C PRO A 73 -7.97 4.03 -14.04
N ALA A 74 -8.21 4.18 -12.74
CA ALA A 74 -8.66 3.10 -11.86
C ALA A 74 -9.83 2.32 -12.49
N PRO A 75 -9.86 0.98 -12.45
CA PRO A 75 -11.10 0.27 -12.66
C PRO A 75 -12.08 0.77 -11.60
N ARG A 76 -13.21 1.34 -12.05
CA ARG A 76 -14.26 1.97 -11.22
C ARG A 76 -15.05 0.95 -10.37
N ASP A 77 -14.44 -0.17 -10.00
CA ASP A 77 -15.12 -1.35 -9.47
C ASP A 77 -14.38 -1.95 -8.25
N LEU A 78 -14.08 -1.10 -7.28
CA LEU A 78 -13.68 -1.55 -5.95
C LEU A 78 -14.73 -1.08 -4.95
N ASP A 79 -15.64 -2.01 -4.69
CA ASP A 79 -16.69 -2.05 -3.68
C ASP A 79 -16.51 -1.09 -2.48
N PRO A 80 -17.56 -0.34 -2.09
CA PRO A 80 -17.53 0.51 -0.90
C PRO A 80 -17.55 -0.22 0.45
N LEU A 81 -17.25 -1.53 0.52
CA LEU A 81 -17.29 -2.30 1.77
C LEU A 81 -15.99 -3.05 2.05
N HIS A 82 -15.02 -2.37 2.66
CA HIS A 82 -14.08 -3.05 3.55
C HIS A 82 -13.94 -2.23 4.84
N THR A 83 -15.03 -2.20 5.60
CA THR A 83 -14.96 -2.00 7.05
C THR A 83 -14.25 -3.22 7.64
N PRO A 84 -13.12 -3.07 8.35
CA PRO A 84 -12.66 -4.15 9.20
C PRO A 84 -13.68 -4.30 10.33
N ASP A 85 -14.40 -5.43 10.34
CA ASP A 85 -15.18 -5.85 11.50
C ASP A 85 -14.33 -5.68 12.76
N THR A 86 -14.80 -4.78 13.61
CA THR A 86 -14.45 -4.72 15.02
C THR A 86 -15.69 -5.23 15.74
N GLU A 87 -15.73 -6.51 16.05
CA GLU A 87 -16.51 -7.09 17.16
C GLU A 87 -15.73 -8.26 17.76
#